data_AF-A0A640Y991-F1
#
_entry.id   AF-A0A640Y991-F1
#
_cell.length_a   1.000
_cell.length_b   1.000
_cell.length_c   1.000
_cell.angle_alpha   90.00
_cell.angle_beta   90.00
_cell.angle_gamma   90.00
#
_symmetry.space_group_name_H-M   'P 1'
#
loop_
_entity.id
_entity.type
_entity.pdbx_description
1 polymer ?
#
loop_
_entity_poly.entity_id
_entity_poly.type
_entity_poly.pdbx_seq_one_letter_code
_entity_poly.pdbx_strand_id
1 'polypeptide(L)'
;AGAPAASAAASFVDYDNDGLVDLHAVPQGLIRNDGAGRHHRTGLLRTPPAGAAIDGWADFDGDGLRDPVIATGRGEFARRMRVRRARNTAPLHGHWLEIDLAGAPGNRQAIGARAEVRAGQLRQAQWVGQNDDAPHSQGHYRLYFGLGPHEAVDAVTVRWPDGSRTELGPRPADQLVRIEQGG
;
A
#
# COMPACT_ATOMS: atom_id res chain seq x y z
N ALA A 1 0.15 -21.63 -7.70
CA ALA A 1 1.59 -21.77 -8.03
C ALA A 1 2.04 -20.47 -8.69
N GLY A 2 3.10 -19.81 -8.19
CA GLY A 2 3.56 -18.53 -8.76
C GLY A 2 4.43 -17.69 -7.80
N ALA A 3 4.08 -17.70 -6.52
CA ALA A 3 4.89 -17.06 -5.46
C ALA A 3 6.28 -17.72 -5.32
N PRO A 4 7.33 -16.94 -5.01
CA PRO A 4 8.68 -17.47 -4.88
C PRO A 4 8.84 -18.33 -3.61
N ALA A 5 9.71 -19.34 -3.67
CA ALA A 5 9.99 -20.22 -2.53
C ALA A 5 10.88 -19.57 -1.44
N ALA A 6 11.51 -18.43 -1.74
CA ALA A 6 12.31 -17.64 -0.81
C ALA A 6 12.39 -16.19 -1.31
N SER A 7 12.49 -15.22 -0.40
CA SER A 7 12.79 -13.82 -0.70
C SER A 7 13.55 -13.18 0.46
N ALA A 8 14.24 -12.07 0.19
CA ALA A 8 14.92 -11.26 1.20
C ALA A 8 14.01 -10.19 1.81
N ALA A 9 12.99 -9.78 1.05
CA ALA A 9 11.93 -8.85 1.44
C ALA A 9 10.68 -9.16 0.60
N ALA A 10 9.52 -8.82 1.14
CA ALA A 10 8.27 -8.84 0.39
C ALA A 10 7.33 -7.74 0.89
N SER A 11 6.55 -7.22 -0.05
CA SER A 11 5.57 -6.16 0.14
C SER A 11 4.31 -6.50 -0.61
N PHE A 12 3.16 -6.23 0.01
CA PHE A 12 1.86 -6.30 -0.65
C PHE A 12 1.48 -4.91 -1.15
N VAL A 13 1.08 -4.82 -2.42
CA VAL A 13 0.80 -3.55 -3.09
C VAL A 13 -0.21 -3.76 -4.20
N ASP A 14 -1.22 -2.91 -4.30
CA ASP A 14 -1.99 -2.75 -5.55
C ASP A 14 -1.21 -1.71 -6.38
N TYR A 15 -0.39 -2.15 -7.34
CA TYR A 15 0.54 -1.25 -8.03
C TYR A 15 -0.09 -0.58 -9.26
N ASP A 16 -1.22 -1.07 -9.74
CA ASP A 16 -1.91 -0.59 -10.93
C ASP A 16 -3.36 -0.13 -10.69
N ASN A 17 -3.77 -0.09 -9.42
CA ASN A 17 -5.07 0.35 -8.90
C ASN A 17 -6.26 -0.45 -9.46
N ASP A 18 -6.04 -1.72 -9.80
CA ASP A 18 -7.13 -2.60 -10.28
C ASP A 18 -8.00 -3.16 -9.14
N GLY A 19 -7.68 -2.83 -7.89
CA GLY A 19 -8.40 -3.24 -6.69
C GLY A 19 -7.97 -4.62 -6.17
N LEU A 20 -6.95 -5.23 -6.78
CA LEU A 20 -6.36 -6.49 -6.37
C LEU A 20 -4.98 -6.23 -5.77
N VAL A 21 -4.73 -6.83 -4.60
CA VAL A 21 -3.42 -6.75 -3.97
C VAL A 21 -2.45 -7.70 -4.69
N ASP A 22 -1.32 -7.14 -5.15
CA ASP A 22 -0.20 -7.83 -5.76
C ASP A 22 0.95 -8.08 -4.77
N LEU A 23 1.96 -8.82 -5.21
CA LEU A 23 3.15 -9.15 -4.43
C LEU A 23 4.40 -8.60 -5.11
N HIS A 24 5.14 -7.74 -4.41
CA HIS A 24 6.53 -7.46 -4.74
C HIS A 24 7.43 -8.29 -3.84
N ALA A 25 8.36 -9.07 -4.42
CA ALA A 25 9.29 -9.90 -3.67
C ALA A 25 10.71 -9.66 -4.16
N VAL A 26 11.63 -9.32 -3.26
CA VAL A 26 13.04 -9.07 -3.60
C VAL A 26 13.84 -10.37 -3.43
N PRO A 27 14.59 -10.85 -4.45
CA PRO A 27 14.93 -10.20 -5.73
C PRO A 27 13.99 -10.53 -6.91
N GLN A 28 12.95 -11.33 -6.70
CA GLN A 28 12.14 -11.93 -7.77
C GLN A 28 11.31 -10.94 -8.60
N GLY A 29 11.13 -9.72 -8.10
CA GLY A 29 10.37 -8.66 -8.75
C GLY A 29 8.88 -8.74 -8.45
N LEU A 30 8.12 -8.00 -9.24
CA LEU A 30 6.68 -7.82 -9.07
C LEU A 30 5.89 -9.00 -9.68
N ILE A 31 4.85 -9.42 -8.96
CA ILE A 31 4.00 -10.56 -9.28
C ILE A 31 2.55 -10.08 -9.18
N ARG A 32 1.88 -9.98 -10.33
CA ARG A 32 0.50 -9.50 -10.44
C ARG A 32 -0.52 -10.58 -10.10
N ASN A 33 -1.53 -10.24 -9.31
CA ASN A 33 -2.71 -11.04 -9.01
C ASN A 33 -3.81 -10.75 -10.05
N ASP A 34 -4.40 -11.78 -10.65
CA ASP A 34 -5.47 -11.60 -11.65
C ASP A 34 -6.90 -11.79 -11.09
N GLY A 35 -7.03 -11.98 -9.78
CA GLY A 35 -8.31 -12.17 -9.11
C GLY A 35 -8.94 -13.56 -9.36
N ALA A 36 -8.38 -14.37 -10.26
CA ALA A 36 -8.81 -15.74 -10.55
C ALA A 36 -7.94 -16.78 -9.82
N GLY A 37 -7.23 -16.36 -8.77
CA GLY A 37 -6.31 -17.17 -7.99
C GLY A 37 -4.98 -17.45 -8.71
N ARG A 38 -4.69 -16.78 -9.82
CA ARG A 38 -3.42 -16.92 -10.55
C ARG A 38 -2.55 -15.69 -10.32
N HIS A 39 -1.26 -15.91 -10.48
CA HIS A 39 -0.22 -14.92 -10.21
C HIS A 39 0.74 -14.89 -11.38
N HIS A 40 1.01 -13.70 -11.93
CA HIS A 40 1.79 -13.50 -13.14
C HIS A 40 3.06 -12.71 -12.84
N ARG A 41 4.22 -13.27 -13.18
CA ARG A 41 5.49 -12.55 -13.01
C ARG A 41 5.57 -11.46 -14.08
N THR A 42 5.64 -10.19 -13.66
CA THR A 42 5.69 -9.06 -14.60
C THR A 42 7.10 -8.87 -15.18
N GLY A 43 8.12 -9.36 -14.47
CA GLY A 43 9.53 -9.11 -14.79
C GLY A 43 10.04 -7.74 -14.33
N LEU A 44 9.15 -6.88 -13.83
CA LEU A 44 9.47 -5.55 -13.30
C LEU A 44 10.11 -5.66 -11.90
N LEU A 45 10.88 -4.63 -11.55
CA LEU A 45 11.49 -4.43 -10.23
C LEU A 45 12.43 -5.53 -9.73
N ARG A 46 12.78 -6.50 -10.59
CA ARG A 46 13.81 -7.50 -10.30
C ARG A 46 15.11 -6.84 -9.83
N THR A 47 15.78 -7.49 -8.89
CA THR A 47 17.11 -7.08 -8.42
C THR A 47 18.11 -8.20 -8.66
N PRO A 48 19.42 -7.91 -8.64
CA PRO A 48 20.41 -8.95 -8.39
C PRO A 48 20.11 -9.66 -7.06
N PRO A 49 20.54 -10.92 -6.88
CA PRO A 49 20.45 -11.61 -5.60
C PRO A 49 21.07 -10.77 -4.47
N ALA A 50 20.35 -10.67 -3.35
CA ALA A 50 20.75 -9.92 -2.17
C ALA A 50 20.59 -10.81 -0.94
N GLY A 51 21.49 -10.64 0.05
CA GLY A 51 21.41 -11.35 1.33
C GLY A 51 20.45 -10.68 2.31
N ALA A 52 20.12 -9.41 2.09
CA ALA A 52 19.08 -8.68 2.80
C ALA A 52 18.46 -7.62 1.89
N ALA A 53 17.19 -7.29 2.14
CA ALA A 53 16.50 -6.22 1.46
C ALA A 53 15.53 -5.49 2.38
N ILE A 54 15.29 -4.23 2.06
CA ILE A 54 14.19 -3.40 2.54
C ILE A 54 13.38 -3.03 1.30
N ASP A 55 12.07 -3.18 1.40
CA ASP A 55 11.12 -2.96 0.31
C ASP A 55 10.02 -2.07 0.86
N GLY A 56 9.71 -0.97 0.17
CA GLY A 56 8.72 -0.01 0.65
C GLY A 56 8.11 0.74 -0.51
N TRP A 57 6.85 1.13 -0.34
CA TRP A 57 6.05 1.76 -1.39
C TRP A 57 5.29 2.96 -0.85
N ALA A 58 5.34 4.07 -1.57
CA ALA A 58 4.57 5.28 -1.24
C ALA A 58 4.33 6.11 -2.49
N ASP A 59 3.21 6.83 -2.53
CA ASP A 59 2.94 7.83 -3.57
C ASP A 59 3.72 9.13 -3.23
N PHE A 60 4.92 9.29 -3.81
CA PHE A 60 5.77 10.45 -3.49
C PHE A 60 5.45 11.69 -4.30
N ASP A 61 4.84 11.54 -5.48
CA ASP A 61 4.50 12.66 -6.36
C ASP A 61 3.00 12.99 -6.39
N GLY A 62 2.18 12.23 -5.67
CA GLY A 62 0.76 12.47 -5.48
C GLY A 62 -0.06 12.13 -6.72
N ASP A 63 0.43 11.21 -7.56
CA ASP A 63 -0.22 10.83 -8.82
C ASP A 63 -1.17 9.62 -8.68
N GLY A 64 -1.28 9.06 -7.47
CA GLY A 64 -2.12 7.92 -7.15
C GLY A 64 -1.47 6.57 -7.40
N LEU A 65 -0.24 6.53 -7.92
CA LEU A 65 0.53 5.30 -8.10
C LEU A 65 1.65 5.25 -7.06
N ARG A 66 1.63 4.22 -6.20
CA ARG A 66 2.73 4.08 -5.23
C ARG A 66 4.04 3.77 -5.96
N ASP A 67 5.09 4.48 -5.60
CA ASP A 67 6.45 4.29 -6.09
C ASP A 67 7.27 3.36 -5.17
N PRO A 68 8.04 2.43 -5.73
CA PRO A 68 8.91 1.57 -4.95
C PRO A 68 10.22 2.26 -4.55
N VAL A 69 10.63 2.02 -3.30
CA VAL A 69 11.98 2.24 -2.77
C VAL A 69 12.52 0.92 -2.26
N ILE A 70 13.60 0.46 -2.90
CA ILE A 70 14.21 -0.83 -2.60
C ILE A 70 15.65 -0.59 -2.16
N ALA A 71 16.00 -1.09 -0.97
CA ALA A 71 17.39 -1.14 -0.53
C ALA A 71 17.87 -2.59 -0.48
N THR A 72 19.03 -2.88 -1.07
CA THR A 72 19.60 -4.25 -1.09
C THR A 72 21.02 -4.27 -0.53
N GLY A 73 21.35 -5.32 0.20
CA GLY A 73 22.65 -5.52 0.81
C GLY A 73 23.10 -6.98 0.82
N ARG A 74 24.37 -7.21 1.19
CA ARG A 74 24.88 -8.58 1.40
C ARG A 74 24.39 -9.21 2.70
N GLY A 75 23.88 -8.42 3.64
CA GLY A 75 23.33 -8.86 4.93
C GLY A 75 22.59 -7.73 5.64
N GLU A 76 21.86 -8.09 6.69
CA GLU A 76 20.84 -7.27 7.38
C GLU A 76 21.40 -5.96 7.98
N PHE A 77 22.69 -5.93 8.34
CA PHE A 77 23.40 -4.77 8.89
C PHE A 77 24.58 -4.32 8.02
N ALA A 78 24.52 -4.57 6.71
CA ALA A 78 25.58 -4.14 5.82
C ALA A 78 25.79 -2.62 5.91
N ARG A 79 27.03 -2.18 6.18
CA ARG A 79 27.41 -0.74 6.26
C ARG A 79 27.03 0.08 5.03
N ARG A 80 26.72 -0.57 3.90
CA ARG A 80 26.28 0.05 2.65
C ARG A 80 25.20 -0.81 2.00
N MET A 81 23.95 -0.38 2.09
CA MET A 81 22.90 -0.87 1.21
C MET A 81 22.84 -0.02 -0.06
N ARG A 82 22.53 -0.64 -1.19
CA ARG A 82 22.25 0.07 -2.45
C ARG A 82 20.78 0.40 -2.48
N VAL A 83 20.45 1.68 -2.41
CA VAL A 83 19.07 2.19 -2.49
C VAL A 83 18.73 2.51 -3.93
N ARG A 84 17.55 2.08 -4.38
CA ARG A 84 16.97 2.40 -5.67
C ARG A 84 15.52 2.82 -5.47
N ARG A 85 15.18 4.04 -5.88
CA ARG A 85 13.80 4.49 -6.07
C ARG A 85 13.47 4.41 -7.56
N ALA A 86 12.24 4.03 -7.89
CA ALA A 86 11.72 4.15 -9.25
C ALA A 86 10.35 4.85 -9.20
N ARG A 87 10.01 5.56 -10.27
CA ARG A 87 8.65 6.11 -10.43
C ARG A 87 7.74 5.04 -11.00
N ASN A 88 6.57 4.84 -10.42
CA ASN A 88 5.54 3.99 -11.00
C ASN A 88 4.90 4.70 -12.20
N THR A 89 4.83 3.99 -13.31
CA THR A 89 4.26 4.46 -14.58
C THR A 89 3.37 3.39 -15.20
N ALA A 90 2.92 2.43 -14.39
CA ALA A 90 1.92 1.47 -14.81
C ALA A 90 0.69 2.23 -15.33
N PRO A 91 0.03 1.75 -16.40
CA PRO A 91 -1.24 2.29 -16.80
C PRO A 91 -2.21 2.23 -15.61
N LEU A 92 -2.85 3.35 -15.29
CA LEU A 92 -3.95 3.38 -14.33
C LEU A 92 -5.06 2.48 -14.88
N HIS A 93 -5.26 1.33 -14.22
CA HIS A 93 -6.32 0.37 -14.56
C HIS A 93 -7.58 0.60 -13.74
N GLY A 94 -7.57 1.62 -12.88
CA GLY A 94 -8.70 2.02 -12.07
C GLY A 94 -8.47 3.34 -11.36
N HIS A 95 -9.42 3.66 -10.49
CA HIS A 95 -9.42 4.81 -9.63
C HIS A 95 -8.81 4.48 -8.28
N TRP A 96 -8.50 5.49 -7.48
CA TRP A 96 -7.91 5.30 -6.16
C TRP A 96 -8.51 6.23 -5.11
N LEU A 97 -8.30 5.92 -3.84
CA LEU A 97 -8.55 6.83 -2.73
C LEU A 97 -7.42 6.69 -1.71
N GLU A 98 -6.78 7.81 -1.37
CA GLU A 98 -5.84 7.86 -0.27
C GLU A 98 -6.52 8.48 0.95
N ILE A 99 -6.28 7.93 2.14
CA ILE A 99 -6.85 8.43 3.39
C ILE A 99 -5.72 8.77 4.36
N ASP A 100 -5.69 10.03 4.79
CA ASP A 100 -4.80 10.54 5.85
C ASP A 100 -5.61 10.76 7.12
N LEU A 101 -5.30 9.99 8.17
CA LEU A 101 -6.00 10.05 9.45
C LEU A 101 -5.24 10.91 10.46
N ALA A 102 -5.91 11.92 11.00
CA ALA A 102 -5.40 12.76 12.05
C ALA A 102 -6.05 12.41 13.39
N GLY A 103 -5.29 11.76 14.28
CA GLY A 103 -5.79 11.34 15.57
C GLY A 103 -5.71 12.42 16.65
N ALA A 104 -6.28 12.13 17.81
CA ALA A 104 -6.31 13.00 18.98
C ALA A 104 -4.89 13.27 19.56
N PRO A 105 -4.72 14.31 20.41
CA PRO A 105 -3.48 14.52 21.16
C PRO A 105 -3.02 13.24 21.88
N GLY A 106 -1.74 12.90 21.74
CA GLY A 106 -1.17 11.64 22.24
C GLY A 106 -1.15 10.50 21.22
N ASN A 107 -1.93 10.58 20.13
CA ASN A 107 -1.87 9.66 18.99
C ASN A 107 -2.18 10.39 17.67
N ARG A 108 -1.41 11.43 17.33
CA ARG A 108 -1.70 12.31 16.17
C ARG A 108 -1.66 11.59 14.84
N GLN A 109 -0.85 10.54 14.72
CA GLN A 109 -0.78 9.68 13.54
C GLN A 109 -1.92 8.68 13.47
N ALA A 110 -2.82 8.64 14.45
CA ALA A 110 -3.94 7.70 14.51
C ALA A 110 -3.52 6.22 14.45
N ILE A 111 -2.36 5.86 15.03
CA ILE A 111 -1.87 4.47 15.05
C ILE A 111 -2.94 3.55 15.63
N GLY A 112 -3.24 2.46 14.91
CA GLY A 112 -4.28 1.49 15.27
C GLY A 112 -5.69 1.85 14.80
N ALA A 113 -5.92 3.03 14.21
CA ALA A 113 -7.19 3.36 13.58
C ALA A 113 -7.43 2.46 12.36
N ARG A 114 -8.67 2.04 12.15
CA ARG A 114 -9.12 1.22 11.02
C ARG A 114 -10.00 2.03 10.10
N ALA A 115 -9.60 2.21 8.84
CA ALA A 115 -10.48 2.74 7.81
C ALA A 115 -11.09 1.60 6.98
N GLU A 116 -12.38 1.69 6.68
CA GLU A 116 -13.10 0.82 5.77
C GLU A 116 -13.71 1.65 4.66
N VAL A 117 -13.44 1.25 3.41
CA VAL A 117 -13.93 1.88 2.19
C VAL A 117 -14.92 0.95 1.50
N ARG A 118 -16.03 1.51 1.03
CA ARG A 118 -17.04 0.81 0.23
C ARG A 118 -17.27 1.53 -1.09
N ALA A 119 -17.26 0.79 -2.20
CA ALA A 119 -17.64 1.28 -3.52
C ALA A 119 -18.39 0.17 -4.28
N GLY A 120 -19.72 0.25 -4.36
CA GLY A 120 -20.56 -0.82 -4.89
C GLY A 120 -20.40 -2.13 -4.12
N GLN A 121 -19.86 -3.16 -4.79
CA GLN A 121 -19.55 -4.46 -4.17
C GLN A 121 -18.14 -4.52 -3.58
N LEU A 122 -17.27 -3.57 -3.93
CA LEU A 122 -15.92 -3.49 -3.38
C LEU A 122 -15.97 -3.08 -1.91
N ARG A 123 -15.26 -3.84 -1.07
CA ARG A 123 -15.07 -3.56 0.35
C ARG A 123 -13.62 -3.80 0.71
N GLN A 124 -12.97 -2.77 1.22
CA GLN A 124 -11.58 -2.85 1.66
C GLN A 124 -11.43 -2.22 3.03
N ALA A 125 -10.49 -2.72 3.82
CA ALA A 125 -10.17 -2.16 5.11
C ALA A 125 -8.66 -2.20 5.36
N GLN A 126 -8.15 -1.14 5.98
CA GLN A 126 -6.74 -1.00 6.33
C GLN A 126 -6.60 -0.34 7.70
N TRP A 127 -5.45 -0.58 8.35
CA TRP A 127 -5.13 -0.01 9.65
C TRP A 127 -3.89 0.86 9.58
N VAL A 128 -3.91 1.99 10.30
CA VAL A 128 -2.70 2.80 10.43
C VAL A 128 -1.68 2.07 11.29
N GLY A 129 -0.47 1.92 10.75
CA GLY A 129 0.60 1.16 11.40
C GLY A 129 0.48 -0.36 11.20
N GLN A 130 -0.40 -0.82 10.30
CA GLN A 130 -0.21 -2.15 9.73
C GLN A 130 1.16 -2.18 9.05
N ASN A 131 1.92 -3.25 9.29
CA ASN A 131 3.18 -3.44 8.58
C ASN A 131 2.84 -3.77 7.13
N ASP A 132 3.01 -2.81 6.22
CA ASP A 132 2.83 -3.04 4.79
C ASP A 132 4.01 -3.81 4.17
N ASP A 133 5.12 -3.97 4.91
CA ASP A 133 6.40 -4.26 4.28
C ASP A 133 7.37 -5.10 5.16
N ALA A 134 8.41 -5.58 4.46
CA ALA A 134 9.51 -6.45 4.89
C ALA A 134 10.22 -6.07 6.20
N PRO A 135 11.08 -6.95 6.77
CA PRO A 135 11.82 -6.65 8.00
C PRO A 135 12.46 -5.25 7.99
N HIS A 136 12.27 -4.51 9.08
CA HIS A 136 12.78 -3.13 9.28
C HIS A 136 12.16 -2.06 8.38
N SER A 137 11.07 -2.37 7.69
CA SER A 137 10.29 -1.39 6.92
C SER A 137 9.17 -0.81 7.79
N GLN A 138 8.85 0.46 7.56
CA GLN A 138 7.68 1.10 8.15
C GLN A 138 6.72 1.42 7.01
N GLY A 139 5.47 0.95 7.14
CA GLY A 139 4.40 1.35 6.22
C GLY A 139 4.13 2.84 6.32
N HIS A 140 3.64 3.43 5.23
CA HIS A 140 3.22 4.82 5.22
C HIS A 140 1.98 5.00 6.11
N TYR A 141 1.85 6.15 6.80
CA TYR A 141 0.69 6.39 7.68
C TYR A 141 -0.61 6.65 6.92
N ARG A 142 -0.52 6.98 5.62
CA ARG A 142 -1.70 7.10 4.76
C ARG A 142 -2.10 5.73 4.24
N LEU A 143 -3.41 5.53 4.15
CA LEU A 143 -4.03 4.28 3.72
C LEU A 143 -4.42 4.40 2.26
N TYR A 144 -4.14 3.38 1.45
CA TYR A 144 -4.29 3.43 -0.01
C TYR A 144 -5.30 2.41 -0.49
N PHE A 145 -6.37 2.86 -1.15
CA PHE A 145 -7.43 1.98 -1.63
C PHE A 145 -7.50 2.07 -3.16
N GLY A 146 -7.09 1.02 -3.86
CA GLY A 146 -7.39 0.88 -5.29
C GLY A 146 -8.87 0.56 -5.46
N LEU A 147 -9.59 1.37 -6.24
CA LEU A 147 -11.04 1.29 -6.40
C LEU A 147 -11.46 0.58 -7.70
N GLY A 148 -10.51 0.17 -8.55
CA GLY A 148 -10.82 -0.42 -9.84
C GLY A 148 -11.70 0.53 -10.67
N PRO A 149 -12.83 0.08 -11.25
CA PRO A 149 -13.66 0.92 -12.12
C PRO A 149 -14.55 1.94 -11.38
N HIS A 150 -14.47 2.04 -10.05
CA HIS A 150 -15.37 2.89 -9.28
C HIS A 150 -14.86 4.34 -9.17
N GLU A 151 -15.52 5.27 -9.86
CA GLU A 151 -15.22 6.72 -9.85
C GLU A 151 -15.51 7.43 -8.52
N ALA A 152 -16.13 6.73 -7.56
CA ALA A 152 -16.47 7.25 -6.25
C ALA A 152 -16.63 6.11 -5.22
N VAL A 153 -16.42 6.45 -3.95
CA VAL A 153 -16.77 5.59 -2.82
C VAL A 153 -18.15 5.97 -2.30
N ASP A 154 -18.93 4.96 -1.88
CA ASP A 154 -20.25 5.14 -1.27
C ASP A 154 -20.12 5.68 0.16
N ALA A 155 -19.11 5.19 0.88
CA ALA A 155 -18.84 5.57 2.27
C ALA A 155 -17.41 5.23 2.69
N VAL A 156 -16.90 6.04 3.61
CA VAL A 156 -15.70 5.74 4.40
C VAL A 156 -16.08 5.66 5.86
N THR A 157 -15.73 4.57 6.54
CA THR A 157 -15.89 4.41 7.98
C THR A 157 -14.54 4.31 8.65
N VAL A 158 -14.25 5.21 9.60
CA VAL A 158 -13.06 5.13 10.45
C VAL A 158 -13.48 4.69 11.85
N ARG A 159 -12.84 3.64 12.37
CA ARG A 159 -12.89 3.26 13.78
C ARG A 159 -11.58 3.67 14.42
N TRP A 160 -11.66 4.55 15.42
CA TRP A 160 -10.48 5.07 16.11
C TRP A 160 -10.04 4.14 17.25
N PRO A 161 -8.79 4.25 17.73
CA PRO A 161 -8.27 3.40 18.80
C PRO A 161 -9.03 3.51 20.14
N ASP A 162 -9.70 4.64 20.39
CA ASP A 162 -10.54 4.87 21.56
C ASP A 162 -11.96 4.28 21.42
N GLY A 163 -12.26 3.64 20.29
CA GLY A 163 -13.57 3.06 19.97
C GLY A 163 -14.56 4.04 19.34
N SER A 164 -14.24 5.34 19.26
CA SER A 164 -15.06 6.31 18.54
C SER A 164 -15.09 5.99 17.03
N ARG A 165 -16.08 6.56 16.33
CA ARG A 165 -16.31 6.29 14.91
C ARG A 165 -16.57 7.58 14.15
N THR A 166 -15.94 7.70 12.99
CA THR A 166 -16.24 8.74 11.99
C THR A 166 -16.80 8.06 10.74
N GLU A 167 -17.86 8.62 10.17
CA GLU A 167 -18.42 8.20 8.89
C GLU A 167 -18.42 9.38 7.92
N LEU A 168 -17.89 9.15 6.73
CA LEU A 168 -18.06 10.05 5.59
C LEU A 168 -19.00 9.38 4.59
N GLY A 169 -19.96 10.16 4.09
CA GLY A 169 -20.80 9.76 2.96
C GLY A 169 -20.03 9.69 1.64
N PRO A 170 -20.73 9.71 0.50
CA PRO A 170 -20.09 9.54 -0.80
C PRO A 170 -18.97 10.56 -1.07
N ARG A 171 -17.87 10.11 -1.67
CA ARG A 171 -16.72 10.94 -2.07
C ARG A 171 -16.24 10.54 -3.45
N PRO A 172 -15.84 11.50 -4.31
CA PRO A 172 -15.20 11.14 -5.58
C PRO A 172 -13.91 10.36 -5.33
N ALA A 173 -13.50 9.55 -6.28
CA ALA A 173 -12.20 8.91 -6.29
C ALA A 173 -11.10 9.91 -6.71
N ASP A 174 -9.89 9.38 -6.89
CA ASP A 174 -8.70 10.05 -7.40
C ASP A 174 -8.26 11.25 -6.56
N GLN A 175 -8.32 11.07 -5.24
CA GLN A 175 -7.96 12.10 -4.29
C GLN A 175 -7.43 11.55 -2.97
N LEU A 176 -6.70 12.42 -2.28
CA LEU A 176 -6.37 12.29 -0.87
C LEU A 176 -7.48 12.94 -0.01
N VAL A 177 -8.05 12.15 0.90
CA VAL A 177 -9.01 12.60 1.91
C VAL A 177 -8.37 12.61 3.28
N ARG A 178 -8.35 13.78 3.92
CA ARG A 178 -7.96 13.91 5.33
C ARG A 178 -9.18 13.77 6.24
N ILE A 179 -9.07 12.97 7.29
CA ILE A 179 -10.14 12.73 8.26
C ILE A 179 -9.59 12.96 9.67
N GLU A 180 -10.23 13.84 10.44
CA GLU A 180 -9.80 14.16 11.80
C GLU A 180 -10.68 13.45 12.84
N GLN A 181 -10.06 12.99 13.92
CA GLN A 181 -10.78 12.37 15.02
C GLN A 181 -11.58 13.44 15.78
N GLY A 182 -12.90 13.26 15.84
CA GLY A 182 -13.80 14.18 16.55
C GLY A 182 -14.52 15.19 15.66
N GLY A 183 -14.26 15.22 14.35
CA GLY A 183 -14.97 16.06 13.37
C GLY A 183 -14.05 16.63 12.31
#